data_AF-A0A7Z1MJP2-F1
#
_entry.id   AF-A0A7Z1MJP2-F1
#
_cell.length_a   1.000
_cell.length_b   1.000
_cell.length_c   1.000
_cell.angle_alpha   90.00
_cell.angle_beta   90.00
_cell.angle_gamma   90.00
#
_symmetry.space_group_name_H-M   'P 1'
#
loop_
_entity.id
_entity.type
_entity.pdbx_description
1 polymer ?
#
loop_
_entity_poly.entity_id
_entity_poly.type
_entity_poly.pdbx_seq_one_letter_code
_entity_poly.pdbx_strand_id
1 'polypeptide(L)' 'MNNKKQTVSINFELDIVTNNLLTESARTHGRSKRKEAHLILKAFHLLPKVLRTQLLRDCELS' A
#
# COMPACT_ATOMS: atom_id res chain seq x y z
N MET A 1 19.53 -24.15 -11.79
CA MET A 1 19.17 -23.12 -10.79
C MET A 1 17.66 -22.93 -10.82
N ASN A 2 16.95 -23.39 -9.79
CA ASN A 2 15.52 -23.08 -9.65
C ASN A 2 15.38 -21.61 -9.26
N ASN A 3 14.93 -20.77 -10.19
CA ASN A 3 14.46 -19.42 -9.89
C ASN A 3 13.21 -19.53 -9.00
N LYS A 4 13.42 -19.64 -7.68
CA LYS A 4 12.34 -19.58 -6.70
C LYS A 4 11.60 -18.27 -6.91
N LYS A 5 10.27 -18.33 -7.01
CA LYS A 5 9.39 -17.15 -7.01
C LYS A 5 9.80 -16.24 -5.85
N GLN A 6 10.32 -15.05 -6.16
CA GLN A 6 10.70 -14.04 -5.18
C GLN A 6 9.52 -13.14 -4.75
N THR A 7 8.31 -13.44 -5.25
CA THR A 7 7.10 -12.69 -4.94
C THR A 7 6.32 -13.38 -3.83
N VAL A 8 5.89 -12.62 -2.83
CA VAL A 8 4.94 -13.08 -1.80
C VAL A 8 3.56 -12.48 -2.06
N SER A 9 2.51 -13.27 -1.86
CA SER A 9 1.14 -12.77 -1.82
C SER A 9 0.82 -12.37 -0.39
N ILE A 10 0.35 -11.14 -0.19
CA ILE A 10 -0.04 -10.63 1.12
C ILE A 10 -1.57 -10.46 1.09
N ASN A 11 -2.24 -11.03 2.09
CA ASN A 11 -3.66 -10.82 2.34
C ASN A 11 -3.79 -10.02 3.64
N PHE A 12 -4.54 -8.93 3.60
CA PHE A 12 -4.88 -8.12 4.77
C PHE A 12 -6.26 -7.52 4.56
N GLU A 13 -6.94 -7.25 5.67
CA GLU A 13 -8.20 -6.53 5.69
C GLU A 13 -7.93 -5.05 5.92
N LEU A 14 -8.77 -4.21 5.31
CA LEU A 14 -8.72 -2.76 5.49
C LEU A 14 -9.92 -2.35 6.31
N ASP A 15 -9.72 -1.39 7.21
CA ASP A 15 -10.84 -0.68 7.83
C ASP A 15 -11.66 0.06 6.76
N ILE A 16 -12.89 0.43 7.12
CA ILE A 16 -13.85 1.03 6.18
C ILE A 16 -13.31 2.32 5.58
N VAL A 17 -12.63 3.16 6.36
CA VAL A 17 -12.13 4.47 5.93
C VAL A 17 -11.00 4.28 4.91
N THR A 18 -9.99 3.48 5.25
CA THR A 18 -8.88 3.18 4.33
C THR A 18 -9.37 2.48 3.07
N ASN A 19 -10.34 1.57 3.19
CA ASN A 19 -10.95 0.90 2.07
C ASN A 19 -11.65 1.88 1.11
N ASN A 20 -12.35 2.89 1.62
CA ASN A 20 -13.02 3.91 0.81
C ASN A 20 -12.01 4.83 0.12
N LEU A 21 -11.03 5.36 0.86
CA LEU A 21 -9.97 6.20 0.31
C LEU A 21 -9.20 5.51 -0.82
N LEU A 22 -8.86 4.22 -0.63
CA LEU A 22 -8.20 3.43 -1.67
C LEU A 22 -9.08 3.23 -2.91
N THR A 23 -10.40 3.12 -2.73
CA THR A 23 -11.35 2.97 -3.85
C THR A 23 -11.44 4.26 -4.66
N GLU A 24 -11.52 5.41 -3.99
CA GLU A 24 -11.54 6.72 -4.62
C GLU A 24 -10.24 7.02 -5.35
N SER A 25 -9.08 6.74 -4.73
CA SER A 25 -7.76 6.87 -5.36
C SER A 25 -7.66 6.01 -6.62
N ALA A 26 -8.10 4.75 -6.55
CA ALA A 26 -8.08 3.85 -7.69
C ALA A 26 -8.97 4.35 -8.84
N ARG A 27 -10.18 4.87 -8.53
CA ARG A 27 -11.09 5.47 -9.52
C ARG A 27 -10.47 6.71 -10.16
N THR A 28 -9.89 7.60 -9.36
CA THR A 28 -9.25 8.83 -9.81
C THR A 28 -8.12 8.55 -10.80
N HIS A 29 -7.34 7.50 -10.54
CA HIS A 29 -6.23 7.11 -11.42
C HIS A 29 -6.61 6.13 -12.54
N GLY A 30 -7.89 5.76 -12.68
CA GLY A 30 -8.35 4.80 -13.70
C GLY A 30 -7.77 3.39 -13.53
N ARG A 31 -7.54 2.95 -12.29
CA ARG A 31 -6.86 1.68 -11.96
C ARG A 31 -7.77 0.74 -11.18
N SER A 32 -7.42 -0.54 -11.19
CA SER A 32 -8.00 -1.48 -10.23
C SER A 32 -7.48 -1.19 -8.83
N LYS A 33 -8.32 -1.44 -7.82
CA LYS A 33 -7.97 -1.24 -6.41
C LYS A 33 -6.69 -1.96 -5.99
N ARG A 34 -6.49 -3.18 -6.47
CA ARG A 34 -5.28 -3.98 -6.22
C ARG A 34 -4.03 -3.33 -6.82
N LYS A 35 -4.13 -2.81 -8.05
CA LYS A 35 -3.00 -2.14 -8.70
C LYS A 35 -2.64 -0.84 -7.99
N GLU A 36 -3.65 -0.11 -7.52
CA GLU A 36 -3.46 1.10 -6.75
C GLU A 36 -2.77 0.82 -5.41
N ALA A 37 -3.24 -0.17 -4.64
CA ALA A 37 -2.60 -0.58 -3.39
C ALA A 37 -1.12 -0.96 -3.58
N HIS A 38 -0.82 -1.71 -4.65
CA HIS A 38 0.56 -2.06 -5.00
C HIS A 38 1.43 -0.82 -5.28
N LEU A 39 0.90 0.17 -6.00
CA LEU A 39 1.63 1.39 -6.31
C LEU A 39 1.84 2.26 -5.08
N ILE A 40 0.84 2.38 -4.21
CA ILE A 40 0.95 3.11 -2.94
C ILE A 40 2.02 2.48 -2.07
N LEU A 41 2.02 1.14 -1.91
CA LEU A 41 3.05 0.44 -1.14
C LEU A 41 4.45 0.66 -1.74
N LYS A 42 4.58 0.61 -3.06
CA LYS A 42 5.85 0.88 -3.74
C LYS A 42 6.30 2.33 -3.54
N ALA A 43 5.38 3.30 -3.68
CA ALA A 43 5.65 4.72 -3.49
C ALA A 43 6.06 5.01 -2.03
N PHE A 44 5.41 4.39 -1.06
CA PHE A 44 5.79 4.48 0.35
C PHE A 44 7.26 4.08 0.54
N HIS A 45 7.72 2.98 -0.07
CA HIS A 45 9.12 2.56 0.02
C HIS A 45 10.12 3.45 -0.74
N LEU A 46 9.67 4.36 -1.61
CA LEU A 46 10.54 5.37 -2.22
C LEU A 46 10.79 6.57 -1.30
N LEU A 47 9.98 6.76 -0.26
CA LEU A 47 10.17 7.86 0.70
C LEU A 47 11.42 7.63 1.57
N PRO A 48 12.10 8.72 2.00
CA PRO A 48 13.15 8.67 3.01
C PRO A 48 12.70 7.93 4.27
N LYS A 49 13.62 7.17 4.88
CA LYS A 49 13.33 6.34 6.07
C LYS A 49 12.67 7.15 7.20
N VAL A 50 13.13 8.38 7.44
CA VAL A 50 12.59 9.25 8.49
C VAL A 50 11.11 9.54 8.28
N LEU A 51 10.70 9.89 7.06
CA LEU A 51 9.29 10.14 6.73
C LEU A 51 8.44 8.87 6.84
N ARG A 52 8.96 7.72 6.38
CA ARG A 52 8.26 6.44 6.52
C ARG A 52 8.02 6.07 7.97
N THR A 53 9.02 6.25 8.83
CA THR A 53 8.91 5.95 10.26
C THR A 53 7.90 6.86 10.94
N GLN A 54 7.83 8.14 10.57
CA GLN A 54 6.81 9.04 11.10
C GLN A 54 5.41 8.60 10.69
N LEU A 55 5.18 8.37 9.39
CA LEU A 55 3.86 7.96 8.88
C LEU A 55 3.36 6.65 9.49
N LEU A 56 4.24 5.66 9.70
CA LEU A 56 3.85 4.41 10.35
C LEU A 56 3.41 4.63 11.81
N ARG A 57 4.11 5.50 12.55
CA ARG A 57 3.69 5.85 13.92
C ARG A 57 2.34 6.53 13.94
N ASP A 58 2.11 7.44 12.99
CA ASP A 58 0.83 8.15 12.89
C ASP A 58 -0.33 7.16 12.59
N CYS A 59 -0.09 6.12 11.78
CA CYS A 59 -1.06 5.05 11.52
C CYS A 59 -1.26 4.08 12.69
N GLU A 60 -0.26 3.88 13.56
CA GLU A 60 -0.39 3.03 14.76
C GLU A 60 -1.16 3.74 15.89
N LEU A 61 -1.25 5.06 15.84
CA LEU A 61 -1.91 5.91 16.84
C LEU A 61 -3.35 6.33 16.45
N SER A 62 -3.75 6.09 15.20
CA SER A 62 -5.08 6.39 14.65
C SER A 62 -6.05 5.23 14.81
#